data_AF-A0AA43F5Q3-F1
#
_entry.id   AF-A0AA43F5Q3-F1
#
_cell.length_a   1.000
_cell.length_b   1.000
_cell.length_c   1.000
_cell.angle_alpha   90.00
_cell.angle_beta   90.00
_cell.angle_gamma   90.00
#
_symmetry.space_group_name_H-M   'P 1'
#
loop_
_entity.id
_entity.type
_entity.pdbx_description
1 polymer ?
#
loop_
_entity_poly.entity_id
_entity_poly.type
_entity_poly.pdbx_seq_one_letter_code
_entity_poly.pdbx_strand_id
1 'polypeptide(L)'
;MLDKDDQQRNETEQQIALVAHMMTPGVVQIPGDVSVTEAASLLERERMPCLLVKDSESRFGLMTPTDIVKKVVAQGLEPDDIEVRTIMTRPVQFIEYDRALEDASTLMMSTGTPILIVTKQAQPVGVLTARDLVLSPKRCVTNMAATISIMDGESVGAEHQGTVTQLSHAGASVKSPAFLLSGTKVILSFSLSQAMSPLTIRGTVLNNALVEQVSGATRSAISTPPGIEVQFTDLSPADQSRIKAWVLANLPKSFDPS
;
A
#
# COMPACT_ATOMS: atom_id res chain seq x y z
N MET A 1 -51.71 9.25 -10.27
CA MET A 1 -50.95 9.87 -11.37
C MET A 1 -49.75 10.51 -10.71
N LEU A 2 -48.67 9.73 -10.65
CA LEU A 2 -47.38 10.08 -10.05
C LEU A 2 -46.56 10.90 -11.05
N ASP A 3 -45.46 11.50 -10.58
CA ASP A 3 -44.37 12.16 -11.32
C ASP A 3 -44.59 13.67 -11.56
N LYS A 4 -43.71 14.57 -11.10
CA LYS A 4 -42.32 14.68 -11.59
C LYS A 4 -41.28 15.29 -10.62
N ASP A 5 -41.64 15.63 -9.38
CA ASP A 5 -40.75 16.47 -8.54
C ASP A 5 -39.83 15.71 -7.56
N ASP A 6 -39.96 14.38 -7.46
CA ASP A 6 -39.11 13.55 -6.55
C ASP A 6 -37.92 12.87 -7.24
N GLN A 7 -37.70 13.13 -8.54
CA GLN A 7 -36.63 12.49 -9.33
C GLN A 7 -35.41 13.40 -9.54
N GLN A 8 -35.04 14.17 -8.51
CA GLN A 8 -33.82 14.98 -8.49
C GLN A 8 -33.14 15.00 -7.12
N ARG A 9 -33.21 13.89 -6.39
CA ARG A 9 -32.37 13.58 -5.23
C ARG A 9 -31.75 12.19 -5.38
N ASN A 10 -30.83 12.07 -6.33
CA ASN A 10 -29.76 11.08 -6.25
C ASN A 10 -28.49 11.83 -6.62
N GLU A 11 -28.02 12.62 -5.66
CA GLU A 11 -26.67 13.15 -5.61
C GLU A 11 -25.72 11.95 -5.67
N THR A 12 -24.99 11.84 -6.78
CA THR A 12 -23.97 10.82 -7.02
C THR A 12 -22.97 10.82 -5.88
N GLU A 13 -22.97 9.79 -5.03
CA GLU A 13 -21.94 9.54 -4.02
C GLU A 13 -20.57 9.43 -4.74
N GLN A 14 -19.82 10.53 -4.78
CA GLN A 14 -18.44 10.53 -5.22
C GLN A 14 -17.65 9.64 -4.28
N GLN A 15 -17.20 8.49 -4.77
CA GLN A 15 -16.39 7.58 -3.97
C GLN A 15 -15.04 8.23 -3.68
N ILE A 16 -14.88 8.74 -2.46
CA ILE A 16 -13.66 9.42 -2.00
C ILE A 16 -12.51 8.43 -2.04
N ALA A 17 -11.46 8.74 -2.81
CA ALA A 17 -10.26 7.94 -2.84
C ALA A 17 -9.46 8.19 -1.56
N LEU A 18 -9.30 7.15 -0.75
CA LEU A 18 -8.54 7.19 0.50
C LEU A 18 -7.03 6.93 0.31
N VAL A 19 -6.23 7.42 1.25
CA VAL A 19 -4.79 7.17 1.36
C VAL A 19 -4.47 5.66 1.32
N ALA A 20 -5.24 4.84 2.04
CA ALA A 20 -5.07 3.40 2.08
C ALA A 20 -5.11 2.73 0.70
N HIS A 21 -5.82 3.31 -0.27
CA HIS A 21 -5.93 2.74 -1.61
C HIS A 21 -4.68 2.96 -2.47
N MET A 22 -3.80 3.88 -2.07
CA MET A 22 -2.68 4.36 -2.88
C MET A 22 -1.32 4.15 -2.22
N MET A 23 -1.30 4.01 -0.89
CA MET A 23 -0.05 3.79 -0.17
C MET A 23 0.63 2.48 -0.58
N THR A 24 1.95 2.48 -0.53
CA THR A 24 2.74 1.26 -0.45
C THR A 24 2.71 0.77 1.00
N PRO A 25 2.19 -0.43 1.29
CA PRO A 25 2.17 -0.93 2.65
C PRO A 25 3.57 -1.31 3.16
N GLY A 26 3.74 -1.23 4.48
CA GLY A 26 5.00 -1.47 5.16
C GLY A 26 5.84 -0.20 5.31
N VAL A 27 6.52 -0.10 6.45
CA VAL A 27 7.50 0.97 6.75
C VAL A 27 8.69 0.31 7.42
N VAL A 28 9.86 0.47 6.83
CA VAL A 28 11.10 -0.01 7.45
C VAL A 28 11.55 1.03 8.46
N GLN A 29 11.58 0.61 9.74
CA GLN A 29 12.04 1.43 10.85
C GLN A 29 13.46 1.04 11.26
N ILE A 30 14.34 2.02 11.43
CA ILE A 30 15.72 1.81 11.85
C ILE A 30 16.12 2.70 13.03
N PRO A 31 17.04 2.27 13.90
CA PRO A 31 17.67 3.14 14.89
C PRO A 31 18.48 4.27 14.24
N GLY A 32 18.62 5.39 14.94
CA GLY A 32 19.34 6.57 14.45
C GLY A 32 20.87 6.47 14.47
N ASP A 33 21.45 5.58 15.28
CA ASP A 33 22.90 5.29 15.37
C ASP A 33 23.40 4.38 14.25
N VAL A 34 22.52 3.79 13.45
CA VAL A 34 22.93 2.96 12.30
C VAL A 34 23.73 3.82 11.31
N SER A 35 24.76 3.23 10.69
CA SER A 35 25.56 3.93 9.69
C SER A 35 24.77 4.18 8.40
N VAL A 36 25.16 5.20 7.64
CA VAL A 36 24.53 5.50 6.35
C VAL A 36 24.68 4.33 5.37
N THR A 37 25.81 3.61 5.41
CA THR A 37 26.03 2.43 4.55
C THR A 37 25.04 1.29 4.83
N GLU A 38 24.82 0.97 6.11
CA GLU A 38 23.86 -0.09 6.49
C GLU A 38 22.44 0.34 6.10
N ALA A 39 22.09 1.60 6.35
CA ALA A 39 20.79 2.16 5.98
C ALA A 39 20.58 2.20 4.46
N ALA A 40 21.60 2.53 3.67
CA ALA A 40 21.55 2.46 2.20
C ALA A 40 21.31 1.02 1.72
N SER A 41 21.97 0.05 2.34
CA SER A 41 21.79 -1.37 2.03
C SER A 41 20.37 -1.85 2.33
N LEU A 42 19.76 -1.35 3.41
CA LEU A 42 18.35 -1.62 3.74
C LEU A 42 17.39 -1.01 2.71
N LEU A 43 17.62 0.22 2.26
CA LEU A 43 16.80 0.85 1.21
C LEU A 43 16.76 0.00 -0.06
N GLU A 44 17.92 -0.49 -0.51
CA GLU A 44 18.05 -1.30 -1.72
C GLU A 44 17.42 -2.69 -1.53
N ARG A 45 17.74 -3.38 -0.43
CA ARG A 45 17.26 -4.73 -0.16
C ARG A 45 15.74 -4.78 0.00
N GLU A 46 15.17 -3.84 0.74
CA GLU A 46 13.73 -3.79 1.00
C GLU A 46 12.96 -3.08 -0.12
N ARG A 47 13.66 -2.48 -1.09
CA ARG A 47 13.08 -1.68 -2.20
C ARG A 47 12.10 -0.61 -1.71
N MET A 48 12.44 0.04 -0.59
CA MET A 48 11.59 1.06 0.03
C MET A 48 12.02 2.47 -0.41
N PRO A 49 11.06 3.41 -0.61
CA PRO A 49 11.38 4.77 -1.03
C PRO A 49 12.08 5.60 0.07
N CYS A 50 11.96 5.18 1.32
CA CYS A 50 12.51 5.85 2.50
C CYS A 50 12.62 4.90 3.69
N LEU A 51 13.42 5.28 4.68
CA LEU A 51 13.46 4.66 6.01
C LEU A 51 12.91 5.64 7.06
N LEU A 52 12.11 5.09 7.99
CA LEU A 52 11.66 5.82 9.17
C LEU A 52 12.67 5.62 10.29
N VAL A 53 13.36 6.70 10.66
CA VAL A 53 14.47 6.68 11.62
C VAL A 53 13.94 6.99 13.01
N LYS A 54 14.11 6.07 13.97
CA LYS A 54 13.78 6.26 15.39
C LYS A 54 15.03 6.72 16.13
N ASP A 55 15.07 7.99 16.54
CA ASP A 55 16.20 8.59 17.28
C ASP A 55 15.98 8.55 18.80
N SER A 56 14.72 8.56 19.25
CA SER A 56 14.33 8.29 20.63
C SER A 56 12.87 7.84 20.68
N GLU A 57 12.33 7.52 21.86
CA GLU A 57 10.96 7.01 22.01
C GLU A 57 9.87 7.86 21.34
N SER A 58 10.04 9.18 21.25
CA SER A 58 9.06 10.08 20.63
C SER A 58 9.58 10.87 19.43
N ARG A 59 10.83 10.61 18.98
CA ARG A 59 11.45 11.38 17.88
C ARG A 59 11.73 10.51 16.68
N PHE A 60 10.97 10.76 15.63
CA PHE A 60 11.18 10.18 14.31
C PHE A 60 11.82 11.17 13.35
N GLY A 61 12.59 10.66 12.40
CA GLY A 61 13.04 11.35 11.21
C GLY A 61 12.85 10.48 9.97
N LEU A 62 12.98 11.07 8.80
CA LEU A 62 12.88 10.35 7.53
C LEU A 62 14.23 10.40 6.82
N MET A 63 14.71 9.27 6.33
CA MET A 63 15.89 9.22 5.46
C MET A 63 15.49 8.70 4.08
N THR A 64 15.92 9.40 3.04
CA THR A 64 15.71 9.04 1.64
C THR A 64 17.05 8.88 0.91
N PRO A 65 17.09 8.23 -0.26
CA PRO A 65 18.29 8.21 -1.10
C PRO A 65 18.82 9.62 -1.43
N THR A 66 17.92 10.61 -1.53
CA THR A 66 18.29 12.01 -1.78
C THR A 66 19.08 12.61 -0.62
N ASP A 67 18.76 12.24 0.62
CA ASP A 67 19.52 12.68 1.80
C ASP A 67 20.95 12.16 1.75
N ILE A 68 21.14 10.89 1.40
CA ILE A 68 22.47 10.26 1.25
C ILE A 68 23.29 11.03 0.20
N VAL A 69 22.72 11.25 -0.98
CA VAL A 69 23.40 11.96 -2.08
C VAL A 69 23.77 13.39 -1.65
N LYS A 70 22.84 14.15 -1.08
CA LYS A 70 23.05 15.58 -0.81
C LYS A 70 23.86 15.87 0.45
N LYS A 71 23.70 15.05 1.50
CA LYS A 71 24.26 15.31 2.83
C LYS A 71 25.51 14.50 3.13
N VAL A 72 25.78 13.43 2.38
CA VAL A 72 26.98 12.59 2.55
C VAL A 72 27.86 12.66 1.31
N VAL A 73 27.38 12.16 0.17
CA VAL A 73 28.20 12.01 -1.04
C VAL A 73 28.65 13.36 -1.58
N ALA A 74 27.73 14.33 -1.73
CA ALA A 74 28.05 15.67 -2.20
C ALA A 74 28.97 16.46 -1.25
N GLN A 75 29.08 16.03 0.00
CA GLN A 75 29.97 16.63 1.00
C GLN A 75 31.34 15.93 1.05
N GLY A 76 31.53 14.84 0.29
CA GLY A 76 32.76 14.04 0.31
C GLY A 76 32.99 13.30 1.63
N LEU A 77 31.90 12.98 2.35
CA LEU A 77 31.98 12.30 3.64
C LEU A 77 31.92 10.77 3.47
N GLU A 78 32.55 10.05 4.40
CA GLU A 78 32.54 8.58 4.44
C GLU A 78 31.21 8.09 5.06
N PRO A 79 30.36 7.32 4.34
CA PRO A 79 29.07 6.86 4.84
C PRO A 79 29.15 5.88 6.02
N ASP A 80 30.25 5.16 6.19
CA ASP A 80 30.45 4.26 7.33
C ASP A 80 30.63 5.02 8.66
N ASP A 81 31.18 6.23 8.60
CA ASP A 81 31.47 7.06 9.78
C ASP A 81 30.30 7.97 10.19
N ILE A 82 29.21 7.97 9.40
CA ILE A 82 28.06 8.86 9.61
C ILE A 82 26.87 8.06 10.11
N GLU A 83 26.33 8.50 11.25
CA GLU A 83 25.06 7.99 11.76
C GLU A 83 23.89 8.61 11.02
N VAL A 84 22.87 7.81 10.69
CA VAL A 84 21.67 8.23 9.97
C VAL A 84 20.94 9.38 10.66
N ARG A 85 20.97 9.45 12.00
CA ARG A 85 20.33 10.53 12.76
C ARG A 85 20.85 11.93 12.38
N THR A 86 22.07 12.02 11.86
CA THR A 86 22.68 13.30 11.49
C THR A 86 22.18 13.80 10.14
N ILE A 87 21.70 12.91 9.27
CA ILE A 87 21.26 13.23 7.91
C ILE A 87 19.76 13.13 7.71
N MET A 88 19.01 12.50 8.62
CA MET A 88 17.55 12.39 8.51
C MET A 88 16.87 13.77 8.49
N THR A 89 15.74 13.85 7.80
CA THR A 89 14.91 15.06 7.71
C THR A 89 13.79 15.04 8.77
N ARG A 90 13.48 16.21 9.31
CA ARG A 90 12.47 16.45 10.34
C ARG A 90 11.70 17.74 10.05
N PRO A 91 10.41 17.86 10.47
CA PRO A 91 9.59 16.81 11.08
C PRO A 91 9.10 15.78 10.03
N VAL A 92 8.85 14.56 10.46
CA VAL A 92 8.18 13.54 9.62
C VAL A 92 6.71 13.92 9.47
N GLN A 93 6.21 13.91 8.24
CA GLN A 93 4.81 14.14 7.94
C GLN A 93 4.05 12.83 7.95
N PHE A 94 3.04 12.75 8.80
CA PHE A 94 2.18 11.58 8.95
C PHE A 94 0.78 11.87 8.41
N ILE A 95 0.11 10.83 7.94
CA ILE A 95 -1.30 10.89 7.55
C ILE A 95 -2.00 9.58 7.92
N GLU A 96 -3.24 9.64 8.40
CA GLU A 96 -4.01 8.44 8.68
C GLU A 96 -4.50 7.79 7.37
N TYR A 97 -4.54 6.45 7.36
CA TYR A 97 -4.86 5.64 6.18
C TYR A 97 -6.27 5.89 5.62
N ASP A 98 -7.20 6.33 6.46
CA ASP A 98 -8.61 6.59 6.14
C ASP A 98 -8.89 8.02 5.67
N ARG A 99 -7.84 8.86 5.56
CA ARG A 99 -7.95 10.23 5.04
C ARG A 99 -8.13 10.24 3.53
N ALA A 100 -8.70 11.32 3.01
CA ALA A 100 -8.83 11.51 1.57
C ALA A 100 -7.44 11.73 0.93
N LEU A 101 -7.27 11.30 -0.33
CA LEU A 101 -6.04 11.58 -1.08
C LEU A 101 -5.84 13.07 -1.35
N GLU A 102 -6.92 13.84 -1.38
CA GLU A 102 -6.84 15.29 -1.47
C GLU A 102 -6.12 15.86 -0.25
N ASP A 103 -6.46 15.40 0.97
CA ASP A 103 -5.75 15.78 2.20
C ASP A 103 -4.26 15.47 2.10
N ALA A 104 -3.91 14.30 1.54
CA ALA A 104 -2.52 13.90 1.33
C ALA A 104 -1.79 14.83 0.35
N SER A 105 -2.45 15.16 -0.76
CA SER A 105 -1.92 16.06 -1.79
C SER A 105 -1.71 17.47 -1.22
N THR A 106 -2.69 17.99 -0.49
CA THR A 106 -2.61 19.28 0.19
C THR A 106 -1.49 19.30 1.22
N LEU A 107 -1.35 18.24 2.03
CA LEU A 107 -0.29 18.14 3.02
C LEU A 107 1.10 18.10 2.36
N MET A 108 1.29 17.34 1.28
CA MET A 108 2.54 17.33 0.51
C MET A 108 2.86 18.71 -0.06
N MET A 109 1.87 19.41 -0.62
CA MET A 109 2.04 20.77 -1.17
C MET A 109 2.39 21.79 -0.08
N SER A 110 1.71 21.76 1.06
CA SER A 110 1.91 22.74 2.13
C SER A 110 3.22 22.55 2.88
N THR A 111 3.71 21.32 2.96
CA THR A 111 4.96 20.99 3.68
C THR A 111 6.17 20.88 2.76
N GLY A 112 5.95 20.75 1.44
CA GLY A 112 7.00 20.56 0.44
C GLY A 112 7.63 19.16 0.47
N THR A 113 7.11 18.22 1.25
CA THR A 113 7.60 16.83 1.25
C THR A 113 6.91 16.02 0.14
N PRO A 114 7.67 15.25 -0.65
CA PRO A 114 7.10 14.32 -1.63
C PRO A 114 6.70 12.98 -1.01
N ILE A 115 6.91 12.78 0.30
CA ILE A 115 6.67 11.50 0.99
C ILE A 115 5.93 11.75 2.31
N LEU A 116 4.87 10.99 2.53
CA LEU A 116 4.12 10.89 3.78
C LEU A 116 4.24 9.49 4.37
N ILE A 117 4.39 9.40 5.68
CA ILE A 117 4.25 8.13 6.40
C ILE A 117 2.76 7.93 6.72
N VAL A 118 2.22 6.80 6.27
CA VAL A 118 0.83 6.45 6.52
C VAL A 118 0.73 5.72 7.85
N THR A 119 -0.27 6.11 8.63
CA THR A 119 -0.54 5.59 9.97
C THR A 119 -1.93 4.95 10.05
N LYS A 120 -2.08 4.02 10.98
CA LYS A 120 -3.37 3.50 11.44
C LYS A 120 -3.34 3.53 12.96
N GLN A 121 -4.20 4.33 13.58
CA GLN A 121 -4.20 4.53 15.03
C GLN A 121 -2.81 4.97 15.53
N ALA A 122 -2.21 5.96 14.87
CA ALA A 122 -0.86 6.47 15.13
C ALA A 122 0.30 5.48 14.96
N GLN A 123 0.06 4.26 14.49
CA GLN A 123 1.12 3.30 14.17
C GLN A 123 1.48 3.38 12.68
N PRO A 124 2.77 3.50 12.30
CA PRO A 124 3.19 3.48 10.90
C PRO A 124 2.82 2.16 10.20
N VAL A 125 2.09 2.24 9.09
CA VAL A 125 1.61 1.08 8.32
C VAL A 125 1.93 1.13 6.83
N GLY A 126 2.35 2.28 6.30
CA GLY A 126 2.74 2.40 4.90
C GLY A 126 3.43 3.71 4.58
N VAL A 127 3.75 3.87 3.30
CA VAL A 127 4.36 5.07 2.73
C VAL A 127 3.52 5.52 1.54
N LEU A 128 3.24 6.81 1.44
CA LEU A 128 2.60 7.42 0.28
C LEU A 128 3.55 8.47 -0.32
N THR A 129 3.85 8.36 -1.61
CA THR A 129 4.71 9.30 -2.32
C THR A 129 3.91 10.16 -3.31
N ALA A 130 4.42 11.35 -3.65
CA ALA A 130 3.85 12.19 -4.69
C ALA A 130 3.79 11.46 -6.04
N ARG A 131 4.74 10.54 -6.29
CA ARG A 131 4.71 9.65 -7.45
C ARG A 131 3.48 8.74 -7.44
N ASP A 132 3.09 8.24 -6.27
CA ASP A 132 1.87 7.41 -6.16
C ASP A 132 0.62 8.23 -6.49
N LEU A 133 0.58 9.52 -6.14
CA LEU A 133 -0.51 10.43 -6.50
C LEU A 133 -0.58 10.72 -8.02
N VAL A 134 0.58 10.84 -8.68
CA VAL A 134 0.67 11.23 -10.09
C VAL A 134 0.57 10.04 -11.05
N LEU A 135 1.18 8.90 -10.71
CA LEU A 135 1.29 7.75 -11.61
C LEU A 135 0.22 6.67 -11.42
N SER A 136 -0.60 6.76 -10.39
CA SER A 136 -1.55 5.69 -10.09
C SER A 136 -2.81 5.79 -10.94
N PRO A 137 -3.17 4.70 -11.66
CA PRO A 137 -4.55 4.31 -11.67
C PRO A 137 -4.94 3.82 -10.27
N LYS A 138 -6.04 4.37 -9.72
CA LYS A 138 -6.75 3.92 -8.51
C LYS A 138 -6.77 2.38 -8.43
N ARG A 139 -6.63 1.78 -7.22
CA ARG A 139 -6.97 0.36 -7.02
C ARG A 139 -8.33 0.11 -7.67
N CYS A 140 -8.35 -0.69 -8.73
CA CYS A 140 -9.57 -0.94 -9.46
C CYS A 140 -10.36 -2.00 -8.72
N VAL A 141 -11.59 -1.65 -8.37
CA VAL A 141 -12.55 -2.62 -7.84
C VAL A 141 -12.74 -3.69 -8.89
N THR A 142 -12.72 -4.94 -8.44
CA THR A 142 -12.77 -6.09 -9.32
C THR A 142 -13.49 -7.25 -8.63
N ASN A 143 -13.79 -8.28 -9.40
CA ASN A 143 -14.44 -9.50 -8.94
C ASN A 143 -13.82 -10.70 -9.65
N MET A 144 -12.49 -10.80 -9.59
CA MET A 144 -11.73 -11.86 -10.25
C MET A 144 -11.58 -13.04 -9.28
N ALA A 145 -12.00 -14.22 -9.71
CA ALA A 145 -11.69 -15.46 -8.99
C ALA A 145 -10.16 -15.62 -8.91
N ALA A 146 -9.69 -16.04 -7.74
CA ALA A 146 -8.28 -16.24 -7.47
C ALA A 146 -8.03 -17.47 -6.62
N THR A 147 -6.88 -18.08 -6.87
CA THR A 147 -6.28 -19.09 -6.01
C THR A 147 -5.17 -18.43 -5.18
N ILE A 148 -5.14 -18.70 -3.88
CA ILE A 148 -4.07 -18.33 -2.95
C ILE A 148 -3.38 -19.62 -2.53
N SER A 149 -2.11 -19.81 -2.88
CA SER A 149 -1.32 -20.94 -2.43
C SER A 149 -0.28 -20.48 -1.42
N ILE A 150 -0.24 -21.09 -0.24
CA ILE A 150 0.74 -20.77 0.80
C ILE A 150 2.11 -21.29 0.37
N MET A 151 3.17 -20.52 0.58
CA MET A 151 4.54 -20.97 0.37
C MET A 151 5.15 -21.41 1.70
N ASP A 152 5.65 -22.64 1.76
CA ASP A 152 6.45 -23.16 2.87
C ASP A 152 7.85 -23.51 2.35
N GLY A 153 8.76 -22.54 2.43
CA GLY A 153 10.06 -22.63 1.77
C GLY A 153 9.95 -22.65 0.24
N GLU A 154 10.50 -23.70 -0.40
CA GLU A 154 10.43 -23.91 -1.86
C GLU A 154 9.17 -24.67 -2.32
N SER A 155 8.39 -25.22 -1.38
CA SER A 155 7.20 -26.01 -1.70
C SER A 155 5.92 -25.19 -1.60
N VAL A 156 4.98 -25.48 -2.51
CA VAL A 156 3.63 -24.93 -2.46
C VAL A 156 2.80 -25.77 -1.48
N GLY A 157 2.36 -25.13 -0.40
CA GLY A 157 1.53 -25.70 0.65
C GLY A 157 0.04 -25.63 0.32
N ALA A 158 -0.78 -25.38 1.34
CA ALA A 158 -2.24 -25.37 1.21
C ALA A 158 -2.74 -24.33 0.20
N GLU A 159 -3.78 -24.71 -0.55
CA GLU A 159 -4.45 -23.86 -1.53
C GLU A 159 -5.81 -23.41 -1.02
N HIS A 160 -6.11 -22.12 -1.18
CA HIS A 160 -7.37 -21.50 -0.80
C HIS A 160 -7.96 -20.73 -1.96
N GLN A 161 -9.28 -20.85 -2.14
CA GLN A 161 -10.01 -20.05 -3.10
C GLN A 161 -10.30 -18.65 -2.52
N GLY A 162 -10.37 -17.66 -3.41
CA GLY A 162 -10.65 -16.28 -3.05
C GLY A 162 -11.12 -15.46 -4.23
N THR A 163 -11.35 -14.18 -3.96
CA THR A 163 -11.77 -13.20 -4.96
C THR A 163 -10.92 -11.96 -4.79
N VAL A 164 -10.18 -11.57 -5.83
CA VAL A 164 -9.55 -10.25 -5.85
C VAL A 164 -10.67 -9.22 -5.93
N THR A 165 -10.79 -8.41 -4.88
CA THR A 165 -11.80 -7.35 -4.79
C THR A 165 -11.23 -5.99 -5.17
N GLN A 166 -9.92 -5.82 -5.01
CA GLN A 166 -9.19 -4.65 -5.48
C GLN A 166 -7.83 -5.07 -6.03
N LEU A 167 -7.42 -4.47 -7.13
CA LEU A 167 -6.12 -4.73 -7.74
C LEU A 167 -5.38 -3.43 -8.06
N SER A 168 -4.10 -3.40 -7.73
CA SER A 168 -3.13 -2.45 -8.26
C SER A 168 -1.88 -3.18 -8.73
N HIS A 169 -0.94 -2.44 -9.31
CA HIS A 169 0.37 -2.97 -9.68
C HIS A 169 1.28 -3.31 -8.49
N ALA A 170 0.90 -2.89 -7.27
CA ALA A 170 1.67 -3.10 -6.04
C ALA A 170 1.07 -4.21 -5.16
N GLY A 171 -0.20 -4.56 -5.33
CA GLY A 171 -0.86 -5.57 -4.51
C GLY A 171 -2.33 -5.77 -4.83
N ALA A 172 -2.95 -6.64 -4.05
CA ALA A 172 -4.35 -7.01 -4.18
C ALA A 172 -5.02 -7.17 -2.81
N SER A 173 -6.26 -6.69 -2.71
CA SER A 173 -7.18 -7.11 -1.66
C SER A 173 -7.91 -8.37 -2.13
N VAL A 174 -7.87 -9.42 -1.33
CA VAL A 174 -8.44 -10.72 -1.67
C VAL A 174 -9.42 -11.16 -0.58
N LYS A 175 -10.70 -11.30 -0.92
CA LYS A 175 -11.70 -11.88 -0.04
C LYS A 175 -11.56 -13.40 -0.08
N SER A 176 -11.27 -14.03 1.06
CA SER A 176 -11.11 -15.48 1.17
C SER A 176 -11.60 -15.98 2.52
N PRO A 177 -12.18 -17.19 2.61
CA PRO A 177 -12.50 -17.81 3.91
C PRO A 177 -11.24 -18.23 4.69
N ALA A 178 -10.06 -18.22 4.07
CA ALA A 178 -8.82 -18.58 4.72
C ALA A 178 -8.35 -17.49 5.71
N PHE A 179 -7.88 -17.91 6.88
CA PHE A 179 -7.19 -17.03 7.81
C PHE A 179 -5.68 -17.18 7.62
N LEU A 180 -5.06 -16.18 6.98
CA LEU A 180 -3.62 -16.13 6.77
C LEU A 180 -2.99 -15.08 7.68
N LEU A 181 -1.85 -15.42 8.28
CA LEU A 181 -1.11 -14.53 9.17
C LEU A 181 -0.35 -13.46 8.37
N SER A 182 -0.12 -12.31 8.98
CA SER A 182 0.79 -11.31 8.42
C SER A 182 2.20 -11.89 8.31
N GLY A 183 2.90 -11.60 7.22
CA GLY A 183 4.19 -12.17 6.87
C GLY A 183 4.12 -13.49 6.10
N THR A 184 2.98 -14.17 6.02
CA THR A 184 2.84 -15.41 5.24
C THR A 184 3.14 -15.16 3.77
N LYS A 185 4.10 -15.89 3.20
CA LYS A 185 4.42 -15.85 1.77
C LYS A 185 3.38 -16.66 1.00
N VAL A 186 2.86 -16.09 -0.08
CA VAL A 186 1.80 -16.70 -0.88
C VAL A 186 2.09 -16.54 -2.36
N ILE A 187 1.49 -17.41 -3.16
CA ILE A 187 1.33 -17.26 -4.60
C ILE A 187 -0.14 -16.95 -4.85
N LEU A 188 -0.40 -15.79 -5.45
CA LEU A 188 -1.73 -15.38 -5.88
C LEU A 188 -1.87 -15.59 -7.39
N SER A 189 -2.82 -16.43 -7.77
CA SER A 189 -3.10 -16.77 -9.17
C SER A 189 -4.47 -16.27 -9.59
N PHE A 190 -4.56 -15.41 -10.60
CA PHE A 190 -5.83 -14.84 -11.10
C PHE A 190 -5.71 -14.38 -12.56
N SER A 191 -6.83 -14.26 -13.26
CA SER A 191 -6.87 -13.76 -14.65
C SER A 191 -7.49 -12.37 -14.72
N LEU A 192 -6.80 -11.43 -15.38
CA LEU A 192 -7.29 -10.06 -15.62
C LEU A 192 -8.52 -10.03 -16.55
N SER A 193 -8.64 -11.02 -17.44
CA SER A 193 -9.83 -11.23 -18.27
C SER A 193 -9.92 -12.71 -18.65
N GLN A 194 -11.09 -13.16 -19.07
CA GLN A 194 -11.30 -14.55 -19.49
C GLN A 194 -10.46 -14.95 -20.72
N ALA A 195 -9.94 -13.97 -21.48
CA ALA A 195 -9.15 -14.20 -22.68
C ALA A 195 -7.62 -14.15 -22.45
N MET A 196 -7.17 -13.85 -21.23
CA MET A 196 -5.74 -13.76 -20.91
C MET A 196 -5.27 -14.95 -20.07
N SER A 197 -4.00 -15.33 -20.25
CA SER A 197 -3.34 -16.29 -19.37
C SER A 197 -3.36 -15.79 -17.92
N PRO A 198 -3.56 -16.68 -16.94
CA PRO A 198 -3.55 -16.32 -15.54
C PRO A 198 -2.19 -15.70 -15.17
N LEU A 199 -2.23 -14.68 -14.33
CA LEU A 199 -1.04 -14.17 -13.64
C LEU A 199 -0.84 -14.99 -12.39
N THR A 200 0.40 -15.38 -12.16
CA THR A 200 0.84 -16.11 -10.96
C THR A 200 1.89 -15.25 -10.28
N ILE A 201 1.49 -14.57 -9.21
CA ILE A 201 2.30 -13.52 -8.58
C ILE A 201 2.65 -13.94 -7.17
N ARG A 202 3.94 -13.88 -6.82
CA ARG A 202 4.36 -14.04 -5.43
C ARG A 202 3.96 -12.82 -4.63
N GLY A 203 3.60 -13.02 -3.38
CA GLY A 203 3.29 -11.93 -2.49
C GLY A 203 3.49 -12.29 -1.03
N THR A 204 3.38 -11.26 -0.20
CA THR A 204 3.39 -11.39 1.25
C THR A 204 2.03 -10.94 1.76
N VAL A 205 1.39 -11.77 2.57
CA VAL A 205 0.19 -11.39 3.31
C VAL A 205 0.58 -10.32 4.32
N LEU A 206 -0.10 -9.18 4.29
CA LEU A 206 0.20 -8.05 5.17
C LEU A 206 -0.70 -8.00 6.40
N ASN A 207 -1.88 -8.64 6.31
CA ASN A 207 -3.05 -8.50 7.17
C ASN A 207 -3.01 -7.50 8.33
N ASN A 208 -3.90 -6.51 8.28
CA ASN A 208 -4.38 -5.77 9.46
C ASN A 208 -5.92 -5.68 9.45
N ALA A 209 -6.57 -6.83 9.59
CA ALA A 209 -7.97 -6.93 9.99
C ALA A 209 -8.01 -7.27 11.49
N LEU A 210 -8.17 -6.25 12.33
CA LEU A 210 -8.65 -6.49 13.69
C LEU A 210 -10.06 -7.06 13.56
N VAL A 211 -10.22 -8.31 14.00
CA VAL A 211 -11.51 -8.90 14.26
C VAL A 211 -12.23 -8.00 15.27
N GLU A 212 -13.38 -7.46 14.90
CA GLU A 212 -14.33 -6.90 15.85
C GLU A 212 -14.72 -8.00 16.84
N GLN A 213 -14.10 -8.01 18.01
CA GLN A 213 -14.69 -8.63 19.20
C GLN A 213 -15.61 -7.59 19.82
N VAL A 214 -16.81 -7.44 19.24
CA VAL A 214 -17.91 -6.77 19.95
C VAL A 214 -18.32 -7.70 21.09
N SER A 215 -17.89 -7.34 22.29
CA SER A 215 -18.44 -7.90 23.52
C SER A 215 -19.88 -7.41 23.66
N GLY A 216 -20.85 -8.32 23.53
CA GLY A 216 -22.23 -8.08 23.96
C GLY A 216 -23.33 -8.45 22.96
N ALA A 217 -23.95 -9.60 23.21
CA ALA A 217 -25.36 -9.93 22.95
C ALA A 217 -25.87 -10.10 21.48
N THR A 218 -26.08 -11.38 21.14
CA THR A 218 -27.28 -11.96 20.49
C THR A 218 -27.85 -11.30 19.21
N ARG A 219 -27.41 -11.77 18.03
CA ARG A 219 -28.19 -12.48 16.99
C ARG A 219 -27.58 -12.27 15.58
N SER A 220 -27.25 -13.40 14.94
CA SER A 220 -27.11 -13.60 13.49
C SER A 220 -26.15 -12.67 12.73
N ALA A 221 -24.86 -12.71 13.05
CA ALA A 221 -23.84 -12.16 12.16
C ALA A 221 -23.51 -13.16 11.05
N ILE A 222 -23.97 -12.89 9.83
CA ILE A 222 -23.36 -13.46 8.62
C ILE A 222 -21.96 -12.85 8.57
N SER A 223 -20.95 -13.55 9.10
CA SER A 223 -19.58 -13.05 9.11
C SER A 223 -19.10 -12.96 7.66
N THR A 224 -18.99 -11.75 7.13
CA THR A 224 -18.31 -11.53 5.85
C THR A 224 -16.87 -12.03 6.02
N PRO A 225 -16.38 -12.95 5.17
CA PRO A 225 -15.03 -13.49 5.33
C PRO A 225 -14.02 -12.34 5.24
N PRO A 226 -12.96 -12.37 6.08
CA PRO A 226 -11.99 -11.29 6.16
C PRO A 226 -11.31 -11.03 4.81
N GLY A 227 -11.08 -9.77 4.48
CA GLY A 227 -10.24 -9.39 3.36
C GLY A 227 -8.77 -9.57 3.72
N ILE A 228 -8.04 -10.33 2.89
CA ILE A 228 -6.59 -10.53 2.99
C ILE A 228 -5.91 -9.51 2.08
N GLU A 229 -5.01 -8.70 2.64
CA GLU A 229 -4.13 -7.83 1.85
C GLU A 229 -2.87 -8.57 1.45
N VAL A 230 -2.58 -8.61 0.15
CA VAL A 230 -1.38 -9.24 -0.42
C VAL A 230 -0.56 -8.17 -1.13
N GLN A 231 0.66 -7.94 -0.66
CA GLN A 231 1.66 -7.14 -1.37
C GLN A 231 2.39 -8.02 -2.36
N PHE A 232 2.47 -7.58 -3.62
CA PHE A 232 3.20 -8.31 -4.64
C PHE A 232 4.71 -8.18 -4.42
N THR A 233 5.40 -9.30 -4.54
CA THR A 233 6.85 -9.41 -4.46
C THR A 233 7.36 -10.02 -5.76
N ASP A 234 8.47 -9.50 -6.28
CA ASP A 234 9.11 -10.01 -7.51
C ASP A 234 8.19 -10.02 -8.74
N LEU A 235 7.35 -9.00 -8.88
CA LEU A 235 6.48 -8.83 -10.04
C LEU A 235 7.33 -8.52 -11.29
N SER A 236 7.19 -9.35 -12.34
CA SER A 236 7.93 -9.14 -13.60
C SER A 236 7.52 -7.82 -14.27
N PRO A 237 8.42 -7.14 -15.02
CA PRO A 237 8.07 -5.92 -15.75
C PRO A 237 6.90 -6.13 -16.74
N ALA A 238 6.77 -7.33 -17.31
CA ALA A 238 5.68 -7.70 -18.20
C ALA A 238 4.34 -7.77 -17.45
N ASP A 239 4.29 -8.47 -16.32
CA ASP A 239 3.08 -8.58 -15.51
C ASP A 239 2.70 -7.24 -14.89
N GLN A 240 3.68 -6.46 -14.46
CA GLN A 240 3.45 -5.09 -14.00
C GLN A 240 2.80 -4.24 -15.10
N SER A 241 3.26 -4.36 -16.34
CA SER A 241 2.68 -3.64 -17.49
C SER A 241 1.25 -4.11 -17.79
N ARG A 242 0.98 -5.42 -17.73
CA ARG A 242 -0.36 -6.00 -17.92
C ARG A 242 -1.34 -5.51 -16.85
N ILE A 243 -0.93 -5.55 -15.59
CA ILE A 243 -1.75 -5.07 -14.47
C ILE A 243 -1.99 -3.57 -14.61
N LYS A 244 -0.96 -2.76 -14.85
CA LYS A 244 -1.13 -1.31 -15.04
C LYS A 244 -2.09 -0.98 -16.19
N ALA A 245 -1.94 -1.64 -17.34
CA ALA A 245 -2.83 -1.47 -18.48
C ALA A 245 -4.28 -1.86 -18.16
N TRP A 246 -4.47 -2.98 -17.45
CA TRP A 246 -5.80 -3.39 -17.02
C TRP A 246 -6.41 -2.42 -16.01
N VAL A 247 -5.65 -2.01 -15.00
CA VAL A 247 -6.15 -1.06 -13.98
C VAL A 247 -6.51 0.26 -14.68
N LEU A 248 -5.66 0.80 -15.56
CA LEU A 248 -5.96 2.01 -16.37
C LEU A 248 -7.24 1.87 -17.20
N ALA A 249 -7.42 0.74 -17.90
CA ALA A 249 -8.60 0.50 -18.73
C ALA A 249 -9.90 0.34 -17.93
N ASN A 250 -9.79 -0.12 -16.68
CA ASN A 250 -10.91 -0.35 -15.76
C ASN A 250 -11.06 0.76 -14.72
N LEU A 251 -10.29 1.85 -14.85
CA LEU A 251 -10.55 3.04 -14.07
C LEU A 251 -11.93 3.59 -14.41
N PRO A 252 -12.61 4.22 -13.43
CA PRO A 252 -13.77 5.05 -13.75
C PRO A 252 -13.33 6.11 -14.76
N LYS A 253 -13.91 6.10 -15.96
CA LYS A 253 -13.61 7.11 -16.98
C LYS A 253 -13.93 8.50 -16.41
N SER A 254 -12.92 9.36 -16.30
CA SER A 254 -13.16 10.78 -16.05
C SER A 254 -13.95 11.35 -17.24
N PHE A 255 -14.99 12.12 -16.95
CA PHE A 255 -15.84 12.79 -17.93
C PHE A 255 -15.02 13.50 -19.02
N ASP A 256 -15.41 13.32 -20.28
CA ASP A 256 -15.03 14.20 -21.38
C ASP A 256 -15.63 15.59 -21.11
N PRO A 257 -14.86 16.68 -21.19
CA PRO A 257 -15.40 18.03 -21.14
C PRO A 257 -16.09 18.32 -22.47
N SER A 258 -17.42 18.35 -22.46
CA SER A 258 -18.26 18.96 -23.50
C SER A 258 -18.28 20.48 -23.36
#